data_AF-A0A8I1A3Z3-F1
#
_entry.id   AF-A0A8I1A3Z3-F1
#
_cell.length_a   1.000
_cell.length_b   1.000
_cell.length_c   1.000
_cell.angle_alpha   90.00
_cell.angle_beta   90.00
_cell.angle_gamma   90.00
#
_symmetry.space_group_name_H-M   'P 1'
#
loop_
_entity.id
_entity.type
_entity.pdbx_description
1 polymer ?
#
loop_
_entity_poly.entity_id
_entity_poly.type
_entity_poly.pdbx_seq_one_letter_code
_entity_poly.pdbx_strand_id
1 'polypeptide(L)'
;MAGNRPKFLDERHYKAIEMLVAGEYTMQEIADEVGISRRQLYNWMNWDLFSNTLNKMIVNSSKNRLTEVLNAMVDAAVEDKSAAAAKLIFEAHELIGKKPEVNVNVNNGGVDYDAIKESLRQFRQAKQKKDK
;
A
#
# COMPACT_ATOMS: atom_id res chain seq x y z
N MET A 1 -4.09 -18.98 22.88
CA MET A 1 -5.47 -18.48 23.03
C MET A 1 -5.60 -17.24 22.16
N ALA A 2 -6.29 -17.35 21.03
CA ALA A 2 -6.57 -16.20 20.18
C ALA A 2 -7.62 -15.33 20.89
N GLY A 3 -7.16 -14.25 21.52
CA GLY A 3 -8.06 -13.26 22.12
C GLY A 3 -9.00 -12.73 21.05
N ASN A 4 -10.29 -12.65 21.39
CA ASN A 4 -11.35 -12.17 20.51
C ASN A 4 -10.94 -10.83 19.86
N ARG A 5 -10.82 -10.80 18.53
CA ARG A 5 -10.48 -9.58 17.77
C ARG A 5 -11.67 -8.63 17.83
N PRO A 6 -11.54 -7.43 18.40
CA PRO A 6 -12.68 -6.54 18.58
C PRO A 6 -13.12 -5.94 17.26
N LYS A 7 -14.44 -5.74 17.10
CA LYS A 7 -15.02 -5.00 15.95
C LYS A 7 -14.79 -3.49 16.06
N PHE A 8 -14.54 -2.97 17.26
CA PHE A 8 -14.33 -1.56 17.56
C PHE A 8 -13.19 -1.39 18.56
N LEU A 9 -12.42 -0.30 18.43
CA LEU A 9 -11.39 0.07 19.39
C LEU A 9 -12.02 0.91 20.51
N ASP A 10 -11.68 0.58 21.75
CA ASP A 10 -12.03 1.38 22.94
C ASP A 10 -10.96 2.43 23.25
N GLU A 11 -11.21 3.28 24.25
CA GLU A 11 -10.31 4.37 24.68
C GLU A 11 -8.89 3.90 25.01
N ARG A 12 -8.74 2.71 25.62
CA ARG A 12 -7.42 2.16 25.98
C ARG A 12 -6.60 1.82 24.74
N HIS A 13 -7.27 1.31 23.70
CA HIS A 13 -6.59 1.05 22.43
C HIS A 13 -6.10 2.35 21.79
N TYR A 14 -6.92 3.39 21.76
CA TYR A 14 -6.51 4.68 21.19
C TYR A 14 -5.38 5.33 21.98
N LYS A 15 -5.45 5.31 23.31
CA LYS A 15 -4.37 5.81 24.18
C LYS A 15 -3.06 5.04 23.94
N ALA A 16 -3.12 3.71 23.84
CA ALA A 16 -1.95 2.90 23.51
C ALA A 16 -1.39 3.25 22.13
N ILE A 17 -2.26 3.46 21.12
CA ILE A 17 -1.85 3.86 19.77
C ILE A 17 -1.14 5.22 19.80
N GLU A 18 -1.68 6.21 20.51
CA GLU A 18 -1.05 7.53 20.64
C GLU A 18 0.37 7.44 21.24
N MET A 19 0.53 6.68 22.32
CA MET A 19 1.84 6.47 22.95
C MET A 19 2.80 5.70 22.04
N LEU A 20 2.31 4.73 21.27
CA LEU A 20 3.10 4.01 20.26
C LEU A 20 3.56 4.93 19.13
N VAL A 21 2.72 5.87 18.70
CA VAL A 21 3.07 6.86 17.66
C VAL A 21 4.12 7.84 18.18
N ALA A 22 4.03 8.26 19.44
CA ALA A 22 5.03 9.13 20.07
C ALA A 22 6.43 8.47 20.09
N GLY A 23 6.49 7.15 20.34
CA GLY A 23 7.73 6.38 20.25
C GLY A 23 8.71 6.57 21.42
N GLU A 24 8.33 7.34 22.44
CA GLU A 24 9.16 7.63 23.62
C GLU A 24 8.96 6.63 24.78
N TYR A 25 7.91 5.80 24.70
CA TYR A 25 7.52 4.86 25.75
C TYR A 25 7.86 3.42 25.38
N THR A 26 8.32 2.66 26.36
CA THR A 26 8.48 1.21 26.24
C THR A 26 7.12 0.51 26.23
N MET A 27 7.08 -0.71 25.65
CA MET A 27 5.88 -1.55 25.67
C MET A 27 5.37 -1.87 27.08
N GLN A 28 6.26 -1.83 28.09
CA GLN A 28 5.87 -2.05 29.48
C GLN A 28 5.15 -0.82 30.04
N GLU A 29 5.72 0.38 29.86
CA GLU A 29 5.11 1.64 30.31
C GLU A 29 3.76 1.88 29.66
N ILE A 30 3.63 1.61 28.36
CA ILE A 30 2.34 1.72 27.65
C ILE A 30 1.31 0.76 28.26
N ALA A 31 1.71 -0.48 28.54
CA ALA A 31 0.82 -1.48 29.10
C ALA A 31 0.34 -1.09 30.52
N ASP A 32 1.25 -0.59 31.35
CA ASP A 32 0.94 -0.11 32.70
C ASP A 32 0.00 1.10 32.66
N GLU A 33 0.26 2.06 31.75
CA GLU A 33 -0.53 3.28 31.58
C GLU A 33 -1.97 3.04 31.08
N VAL A 34 -2.20 1.96 30.32
CA VAL A 34 -3.54 1.56 29.84
C VAL A 34 -4.17 0.43 30.65
N GLY A 35 -3.49 -0.06 31.69
CA GLY A 35 -4.01 -1.05 32.62
C GLY A 35 -4.14 -2.47 32.05
N ILE A 36 -3.17 -2.90 31.24
CA ILE A 36 -3.11 -4.25 30.65
C ILE A 36 -1.74 -4.89 30.87
N SER A 37 -1.63 -6.20 30.62
CA SER A 37 -0.32 -6.85 30.55
C SER A 37 0.40 -6.51 29.24
N ARG A 38 1.74 -6.43 29.29
CA ARG A 38 2.59 -6.29 28.10
C ARG A 38 2.28 -7.32 27.02
N ARG A 39 1.95 -8.56 27.41
CA ARG A 39 1.55 -9.63 26.47
C ARG A 39 0.24 -9.30 25.74
N GLN A 40 -0.74 -8.70 26.43
CA GLN A 40 -1.98 -8.25 25.78
C GLN A 40 -1.71 -7.15 24.77
N LEU A 41 -0.82 -6.20 25.06
CA LEU A 41 -0.42 -5.17 24.10
C LEU A 41 0.20 -5.79 22.83
N TYR A 42 1.12 -6.76 22.96
CA TYR A 42 1.64 -7.48 21.79
C TYR A 42 0.55 -8.25 21.02
N ASN A 43 -0.47 -8.76 21.70
CA ASN A 43 -1.60 -9.40 21.02
C ASN A 43 -2.43 -8.38 20.23
N TRP A 44 -2.60 -7.15 20.74
CA TRP A 44 -3.30 -6.07 20.03
C TRP A 44 -2.61 -5.70 18.72
N MET A 45 -1.28 -5.73 18.68
CA MET A 45 -0.51 -5.47 17.46
C MET A 45 -0.84 -6.45 16.32
N ASN A 46 -1.29 -7.66 16.66
CA ASN A 46 -1.70 -8.67 15.67
C ASN A 46 -3.18 -8.52 15.24
N TRP A 47 -3.91 -7.55 15.78
CA TRP A 47 -5.28 -7.29 15.37
C TRP A 47 -5.28 -6.35 14.17
N ASP A 48 -5.93 -6.77 13.09
CA ASP A 48 -5.99 -6.02 11.84
C ASP A 48 -6.55 -4.60 12.07
N LEU A 49 -7.57 -4.46 12.91
CA LEU A 49 -8.16 -3.16 13.21
C LEU A 49 -7.19 -2.23 13.96
N PHE A 50 -6.47 -2.76 14.97
CA PHE A 50 -5.53 -1.98 15.77
C PHE A 50 -4.32 -1.55 14.93
N SER A 51 -3.70 -2.51 14.22
CA SER A 51 -2.54 -2.27 13.37
C SER A 51 -2.84 -1.29 12.23
N ASN A 52 -4.00 -1.40 11.58
CA ASN A 52 -4.42 -0.47 10.54
C ASN A 52 -4.63 0.96 11.09
N THR A 53 -5.23 1.09 12.27
CA THR A 53 -5.42 2.40 12.92
C THR A 53 -4.07 3.01 13.32
N LEU A 54 -3.18 2.22 13.93
CA LEU A 54 -1.82 2.66 14.25
C LEU A 54 -1.07 3.14 13.00
N ASN A 55 -1.07 2.35 11.93
CA ASN A 55 -0.42 2.74 10.67
C ASN A 55 -1.00 4.03 10.10
N LYS A 56 -2.32 4.19 10.10
CA LYS A 56 -2.97 5.45 9.67
C LYS A 56 -2.52 6.64 10.52
N MET A 57 -2.40 6.45 11.83
CA MET A 57 -2.00 7.52 12.76
C MET A 57 -0.51 7.88 12.60
N ILE A 58 0.37 6.89 12.41
CA ILE A 58 1.77 7.11 12.03
C ILE A 58 1.83 7.93 10.75
N VAL A 59 1.18 7.48 9.68
CA VAL A 59 1.16 8.20 8.40
C VAL A 59 0.64 9.62 8.59
N ASN A 60 -0.45 9.80 9.33
CA ASN A 60 -1.03 11.12 9.57
C ASN A 60 -0.08 12.04 10.37
N SER A 61 0.58 11.51 11.39
CA SER A 61 1.59 12.25 12.17
C SER A 61 2.81 12.61 11.32
N SER A 62 3.18 11.75 10.37
CA SER A 62 4.31 11.98 9.47
C SER A 62 3.96 12.79 8.22
N LYS A 63 2.68 13.08 7.93
CA LYS A 63 2.28 13.86 6.74
C LYS A 63 2.98 15.20 6.66
N ASN A 64 3.18 15.87 7.79
CA ASN A 64 3.92 17.14 7.84
C ASN A 64 5.37 16.97 7.36
N ARG A 65 5.96 15.79 7.58
CA ARG A 65 7.32 15.43 7.16
C ARG A 65 7.37 14.75 5.79
N LEU A 66 6.23 14.37 5.21
CA LEU A 66 6.20 13.74 3.89
C LEU A 66 6.80 14.67 2.83
N THR A 67 6.45 15.96 2.90
CA THR A 67 7.04 16.99 2.03
C THR A 67 8.55 17.10 2.25
N GLU A 68 9.02 17.07 3.50
CA GLU A 68 10.46 17.10 3.82
C GLU A 68 11.19 15.88 3.24
N VAL A 69 10.60 14.69 3.34
CA VAL A 69 11.15 13.45 2.77
C VAL A 69 11.20 13.53 1.25
N LEU A 70 10.13 14.01 0.60
CA LEU A 70 10.11 14.19 -0.84
C LEU A 70 11.17 15.20 -1.29
N ASN A 71 11.34 16.31 -0.58
CA ASN A 71 12.39 17.30 -0.87
C ASN A 71 13.79 16.68 -0.71
N ALA A 72 14.07 15.99 0.38
CA ALA A 72 15.35 15.32 0.59
C ALA A 72 15.63 14.25 -0.48
N MET A 73 14.60 13.55 -0.97
CA MET A 73 14.73 12.61 -2.08
C MET A 73 15.03 13.32 -3.40
N VAL A 74 14.44 14.49 -3.65
CA VAL A 74 14.75 15.33 -4.82
C VAL A 74 16.21 15.78 -4.75
N ASP A 75 16.66 16.26 -3.59
CA ASP A 75 18.05 16.69 -3.38
C ASP A 75 19.02 15.52 -3.64
N ALA A 76 18.75 14.34 -3.06
CA ALA A 76 19.55 13.14 -3.33
C ALA A 76 19.54 12.72 -4.81
N ALA A 77 18.42 12.89 -5.52
CA ALA A 77 18.35 12.60 -6.95
C ALA A 77 19.19 13.57 -7.79
N VAL A 78 19.26 14.85 -7.40
CA VAL A 78 19.93 15.92 -8.15
C VAL A 78 21.42 16.03 -7.77
N GLU A 79 21.71 16.16 -6.48
CA GLU A 79 23.05 16.43 -5.95
C GLU A 79 23.89 15.15 -5.92
N ASP A 80 23.36 14.10 -5.28
CA ASP A 80 24.04 12.81 -5.14
C ASP A 80 23.88 11.92 -6.39
N LYS A 81 23.10 12.37 -7.37
CA LYS A 81 22.79 11.63 -8.61
C LYS A 81 22.17 10.27 -8.32
N SER A 82 21.35 10.18 -7.27
CA SER A 82 20.70 8.94 -6.84
C SER A 82 19.58 8.55 -7.80
N ALA A 83 19.89 7.64 -8.72
CA ALA A 83 18.91 7.08 -9.67
C ALA A 83 17.74 6.35 -8.96
N ALA A 84 17.99 5.78 -7.78
CA ALA A 84 16.95 5.13 -6.97
C ALA A 84 15.94 6.16 -6.45
N ALA A 85 16.40 7.30 -5.93
CA ALA A 85 15.53 8.38 -5.47
C ALA A 85 14.71 8.95 -6.64
N ALA A 86 15.36 9.23 -7.77
CA ALA A 86 14.69 9.69 -8.99
C ALA A 86 13.58 8.72 -9.45
N LYS A 87 13.89 7.42 -9.50
CA LYS A 87 12.93 6.38 -9.89
C LYS A 87 11.70 6.38 -8.98
N LEU A 88 11.90 6.41 -7.66
CA LEU A 88 10.80 6.42 -6.70
C LEU A 88 9.92 7.67 -6.82
N ILE A 89 10.53 8.85 -7.05
CA ILE A 89 9.78 10.10 -7.29
C ILE A 89 8.94 9.99 -8.55
N PHE A 90 9.49 9.46 -9.64
CA PHE A 90 8.77 9.29 -10.90
C PHE A 90 7.64 8.25 -10.82
N GLU A 91 7.85 7.14 -10.10
CA GLU A 91 6.80 6.16 -9.81
C GLU A 91 5.69 6.77 -8.96
N ALA A 92 6.03 7.56 -7.93
CA ALA A 92 5.06 8.23 -7.06
C ALA A 92 4.19 9.26 -7.79
N HIS A 93 4.71 9.89 -8.85
CA HIS A 93 3.97 10.82 -9.71
C HIS A 93 3.37 10.15 -10.97
N GLU A 94 3.40 8.82 -11.04
CA GLU A 94 2.89 8.03 -12.18
C GLU A 94 3.52 8.40 -13.54
N LEU A 95 4.70 9.03 -13.52
CA LEU A 95 5.45 9.39 -14.74
C LEU A 95 6.10 8.17 -15.38
N ILE A 96 6.41 7.16 -14.55
CA ILE A 96 6.85 5.84 -15.00
C ILE A 96 6.04 4.77 -14.26
N GLY A 97 5.59 3.76 -14.99
CA GLY A 97 4.85 2.63 -14.43
C GLY A 97 5.67 1.35 -14.47
N LYS A 98 5.27 0.36 -13.68
CA LYS A 98 5.75 -1.01 -13.89
C LYS A 98 5.31 -1.46 -15.27
N LYS A 99 6.23 -2.09 -16.03
CA LYS A 99 5.87 -2.74 -17.30
C LYS A 99 4.67 -3.68 -17.03
N PRO A 100 3.58 -3.60 -17.81
CA PRO A 100 2.48 -4.53 -17.65
C PRO A 100 3.02 -5.94 -17.82
N GLU A 101 2.83 -6.79 -16.81
CA GLU A 101 3.08 -8.22 -16.93
C GLU A 101 2.04 -8.78 -17.90
N VAL A 102 2.45 -8.91 -19.17
CA VAL A 102 1.65 -9.62 -20.17
C VAL A 102 1.71 -11.10 -19.78
N ASN A 103 0.73 -11.52 -18.98
CA ASN A 103 0.44 -12.94 -18.76
C ASN A 103 -0.05 -13.52 -20.09
N VAL A 104 0.89 -13.99 -20.92
CA VAL A 104 0.55 -14.78 -22.11
C VAL A 104 0.05 -16.12 -21.61
N ASN A 105 -1.27 -16.26 -21.50
CA ASN A 105 -1.90 -17.54 -21.23
C ASN A 105 -1.85 -18.36 -22.53
N VAL A 106 -0.77 -19.13 -22.71
CA VAL A 106 -0.70 -20.09 -23.82
C VAL A 106 -1.58 -21.27 -23.44
N ASN A 107 -2.87 -21.20 -23.82
CA ASN A 107 -3.69 -22.39 -23.84
C ASN A 107 -3.08 -23.35 -24.87
N ASN A 108 -2.54 -24.49 -24.42
CA ASN A 108 -2.05 -25.58 -25.29
C ASN A 108 -3.18 -26.30 -26.08
N GLY A 109 -4.35 -25.67 -26.24
CA GLY A 109 -5.36 -26.08 -27.21
C GLY A 109 -5.05 -25.37 -28.51
N GLY A 110 -4.80 -26.13 -29.58
CA GLY A 110 -4.41 -25.62 -30.90
C GLY A 110 -5.17 -24.36 -31.31
N VAL A 111 -4.42 -23.43 -31.92
CA VAL A 111 -4.94 -22.14 -32.37
C VAL A 111 -6.21 -22.34 -33.20
N ASP A 112 -7.35 -21.90 -32.67
CA ASP A 112 -8.62 -21.97 -33.37
C ASP A 112 -8.70 -20.83 -34.39
N TYR A 113 -8.20 -21.11 -35.59
CA TYR A 113 -8.13 -20.17 -36.70
C TYR A 113 -9.50 -19.63 -37.12
N ASP A 114 -10.58 -20.36 -36.85
CA ASP A 114 -11.93 -19.95 -37.24
C ASP A 114 -12.45 -18.84 -36.33
N ALA A 115 -12.24 -18.95 -35.01
CA ALA A 115 -12.56 -17.90 -34.04
C ALA A 115 -11.77 -16.60 -34.29
N ILE A 116 -10.50 -16.73 -34.69
CA ILE A 116 -9.64 -15.58 -35.03
C ILE A 116 -10.13 -14.89 -36.32
N LYS A 117 -10.56 -15.67 -37.31
CA LYS A 117 -11.06 -15.12 -38.58
C LYS A 117 -12.40 -14.41 -38.41
N GLU A 118 -13.25 -14.92 -37.52
CA GLU A 118 -14.54 -14.31 -37.21
C GLU A 118 -14.39 -12.99 -36.44
N SER A 119 -13.51 -12.96 -35.43
CA SER A 119 -13.18 -11.73 -34.70
C SER A 119 -12.52 -10.67 -35.62
N LEU A 120 -11.64 -11.08 -36.56
CA LEU A 120 -11.09 -10.16 -37.57
C LEU A 120 -12.15 -9.59 -38.52
N ARG A 121 -13.18 -10.38 -38.88
CA ARG A 121 -14.31 -9.89 -39.69
C ARG A 121 -15.14 -8.85 -38.94
N GLN A 122 -15.45 -9.11 -37.67
CA GLN A 122 -16.18 -8.17 -36.82
C GLN A 122 -15.40 -6.86 -36.62
N PHE A 123 -14.08 -6.94 -36.37
CA PHE A 123 -13.22 -5.75 -36.27
C PHE A 123 -13.14 -4.94 -37.57
N ARG A 124 -13.07 -5.60 -38.73
CA ARG A 124 -13.07 -4.91 -40.04
C ARG A 124 -14.41 -4.23 -40.35
N GLN A 125 -15.52 -4.85 -39.99
CA GLN A 125 -16.86 -4.25 -40.14
C GLN A 125 -17.08 -3.08 -39.17
N ALA A 126 -16.56 -3.18 -37.94
CA ALA A 126 -16.60 -2.08 -36.97
C ALA A 126 -15.76 -0.88 -37.42
N LYS A 127 -14.61 -1.10 -38.08
CA LYS A 127 -13.83 -0.02 -38.71
C LYS A 127 -14.56 0.62 -39.89
N GLN A 128 -15.16 -0.17 -40.78
CA GLN A 128 -15.92 0.38 -41.92
C GLN A 128 -17.18 1.17 -41.53
N LYS A 129 -17.79 0.90 -40.37
CA LYS A 129 -18.89 1.71 -39.83
C LYS A 129 -18.45 3.02 -39.16
N LYS A 130 -17.16 3.16 -38.84
CA LYS A 130 -16.61 4.36 -38.19
C LYS A 130 -16.07 5.41 -39.17
N ASP A 131 -15.86 5.01 -40.43
CA ASP A 131 -15.41 5.86 -41.55
C ASP A 131 -16.56 6.21 -42.53
N LYS A 132 -17.82 6.08 -42.12
CA LYS A 132 -19.00 6.53 -42.86
C LYS A 132 -19.78 7.56 -42.07
#